data_AF-A0A2G9XNP0-F1
#
_entry.id   AF-A0A2G9XNP0-F1
#
_cell.length_a   1.000
_cell.length_b   1.000
_cell.length_c   1.000
_cell.angle_alpha   90.00
_cell.angle_beta   90.00
_cell.angle_gamma   90.00
#
_symmetry.space_group_name_H-M   'P 1'
#
loop_
_entity.id
_entity.type
_entity.pdbx_description
1 polymer ?
#
loop_
_entity_poly.entity_id
_entity_poly.type
_entity_poly.pdbx_seq_one_letter_code
_entity_poly.pdbx_strand_id
1 'polypeptide(L)'
;MYYFHNGGDPEIYSGSADWMPRNFKKRAEILYPIKNTALKSRIMDEILMTYLKDNVKARLMQPDGSYVRIKPKSGEKLVRSQNELIAIARKGGVKSPPYEELVRKIGKKKGSKR
;
A
#
# COMPACT_ATOMS: atom_id res chain seq x y z
N MET A 1 -1.09 3.54 -8.86
CA MET A 1 0.18 4.31 -8.89
C MET A 1 1.15 3.61 -9.80
N TYR A 2 1.92 4.36 -10.57
CA TYR A 2 2.90 3.86 -11.51
C TYR A 2 4.22 4.58 -11.27
N TYR A 3 5.32 3.85 -11.25
CA TYR A 3 6.67 4.38 -11.12
C TYR A 3 7.48 3.98 -12.34
N PHE A 4 8.11 4.96 -12.98
CA PHE A 4 9.03 4.76 -14.09
C PHE A 4 10.40 5.29 -13.69
N HIS A 5 11.44 4.44 -13.75
CA HIS A 5 12.79 4.83 -13.34
C HIS A 5 13.42 5.89 -14.25
N ASN A 6 13.09 5.84 -15.56
CA ASN A 6 13.44 6.85 -16.56
C ASN A 6 14.92 7.31 -16.50
N GLY A 7 15.84 6.34 -16.57
CA GLY A 7 17.28 6.62 -16.61
C GLY A 7 17.84 7.34 -15.37
N GLY A 8 17.14 7.31 -14.24
CA GLY A 8 17.52 8.01 -13.02
C GLY A 8 16.73 9.29 -12.75
N ASP A 9 15.84 9.71 -13.66
CA ASP A 9 14.89 10.82 -13.45
C ASP A 9 13.45 10.30 -13.29
N PRO A 10 13.09 9.78 -12.11
CA PRO A 10 11.86 9.03 -11.96
C PRO A 10 10.58 9.85 -12.16
N GLU A 11 9.67 9.26 -12.92
CA GLU A 11 8.30 9.75 -13.09
C GLU A 11 7.32 8.90 -12.30
N ILE A 12 6.41 9.57 -11.59
CA ILE A 12 5.38 8.93 -10.79
C ILE A 12 4.02 9.42 -11.28
N TYR A 13 3.12 8.48 -11.54
CA TYR A 13 1.75 8.75 -11.92
C TYR A 13 0.77 8.14 -10.91
N SER A 14 -0.32 8.84 -10.65
CA SER A 14 -1.44 8.33 -9.88
C SER A 14 -2.72 8.45 -10.70
N GLY A 15 -3.65 7.53 -10.48
CA GLY A 15 -4.81 7.41 -11.32
C GLY A 15 -5.74 6.30 -10.86
N SER A 16 -6.89 6.21 -11.53
CA SER A 16 -7.98 5.29 -11.19
C SER A 16 -7.89 3.93 -11.90
N ALA A 17 -7.25 3.89 -13.08
CA ALA A 17 -7.13 2.67 -13.86
C ALA A 17 -6.12 1.68 -13.25
N ASP A 18 -6.45 0.39 -13.31
CA ASP A 18 -5.49 -0.73 -13.33
C ASP A 18 -5.20 -1.20 -14.77
N TRP A 19 -4.21 -2.09 -14.95
CA TRP A 19 -3.81 -2.66 -16.25
C TRP A 19 -4.70 -3.80 -16.72
N MET A 20 -5.99 -3.54 -16.88
CA MET A 20 -6.91 -4.50 -17.48
C MET A 20 -7.60 -3.92 -18.71
N PRO A 21 -7.81 -4.71 -19.79
CA PRO A 21 -8.37 -4.21 -21.06
C PRO A 21 -9.65 -3.39 -20.92
N ARG A 22 -10.49 -3.72 -19.92
CA ARG A 22 -11.74 -3.00 -19.67
C ARG A 22 -11.52 -1.52 -19.32
N ASN A 23 -10.42 -1.19 -18.63
CA ASN A 23 -10.14 0.19 -18.23
C ASN A 23 -9.61 1.02 -19.41
N PHE A 24 -8.95 0.38 -20.37
CA PHE A 24 -8.42 1.06 -21.55
C PHE A 24 -9.45 1.28 -22.66
N LYS A 25 -10.51 0.45 -22.71
CA LYS A 25 -11.46 0.45 -23.83
C LYS A 25 -12.89 0.83 -23.46
N LYS A 26 -13.30 0.60 -22.20
CA LYS A 26 -14.72 0.64 -21.81
C LYS A 26 -15.01 1.57 -20.63
N ARG A 27 -13.99 2.16 -20.00
CA ARG A 27 -14.16 3.04 -18.84
C ARG A 27 -13.48 4.38 -19.09
N ALA A 28 -14.09 5.44 -18.58
CA ALA A 28 -13.42 6.72 -18.43
C ALA A 28 -12.53 6.64 -17.20
N GLU A 29 -11.23 6.84 -17.38
CA GLU A 29 -10.23 6.75 -16.33
C GLU A 29 -9.34 7.99 -16.36
N ILE A 30 -8.78 8.36 -15.20
CA ILE A 30 -7.83 9.47 -15.11
C ILE A 30 -6.47 8.96 -14.67
N LEU A 31 -5.43 9.53 -15.28
CA LEU A 31 -4.03 9.34 -14.90
C LEU A 31 -3.35 10.71 -14.93
N TYR A 32 -2.65 11.07 -13.86
CA TYR A 32 -1.97 12.35 -13.75
C TYR A 32 -0.57 12.20 -13.13
N PRO A 33 0.39 13.05 -13.54
CA PRO A 33 1.75 13.01 -13.00
C PRO A 33 1.83 13.68 -11.63
N ILE A 34 2.66 13.13 -10.75
CA ILE A 34 3.06 13.76 -9.49
C ILE A 34 4.34 14.55 -9.76
N LYS A 35 4.22 15.88 -9.90
CA LYS A 35 5.34 16.77 -10.22
C LYS A 35 6.13 17.24 -9.00
N ASN A 36 5.48 17.38 -7.86
CA ASN A 36 6.12 17.87 -6.64
C ASN A 36 7.15 16.85 -6.12
N THR A 37 8.41 17.26 -5.98
CA THR A 37 9.53 16.40 -5.59
C THR A 37 9.37 15.81 -4.19
N ALA A 38 8.89 16.59 -3.23
CA ALA A 38 8.63 16.08 -1.88
C ALA A 38 7.54 14.99 -1.90
N LEU A 39 6.47 15.16 -2.70
CA LEU A 39 5.46 14.11 -2.87
C LEU A 39 6.02 12.87 -3.56
N LYS A 40 6.88 13.03 -4.58
CA LYS A 40 7.56 11.89 -5.22
C LYS A 40 8.36 11.08 -4.19
N SER A 41 9.17 11.75 -3.36
CA SER A 41 9.96 11.10 -2.29
C SER A 41 9.06 10.39 -1.29
N ARG A 42 7.99 11.02 -0.80
CA ARG A 42 7.06 10.36 0.14
C ARG A 42 6.41 9.12 -0.47
N ILE A 43 5.98 9.19 -1.73
CA ILE A 43 5.39 8.04 -2.43
C ILE A 43 6.40 6.90 -2.55
N MET A 44 7.64 7.20 -2.92
CA MET A 44 8.69 6.19 -3.05
C MET A 44 9.08 5.62 -1.67
N ASP A 45 9.61 6.48 -0.81
CA ASP A 45 10.35 6.10 0.39
C ASP A 45 9.43 5.67 1.54
N GLU A 46 8.25 6.29 1.66
CA GLU A 46 7.29 5.97 2.72
C GLU A 46 6.28 4.93 2.24
N ILE A 47 5.68 5.09 1.06
CA ILE A 47 4.54 4.26 0.64
C ILE A 47 5.01 2.99 -0.07
N LEU A 48 5.67 3.13 -1.22
CA LEU A 48 6.04 1.99 -2.07
C LEU A 48 7.03 1.06 -1.33
N MET A 49 8.06 1.62 -0.71
CA MET A 49 9.03 0.83 0.05
C MET A 49 8.39 0.11 1.25
N THR A 50 7.36 0.67 1.90
CA THR A 50 6.64 -0.01 2.99
C THR A 50 5.85 -1.22 2.48
N TYR A 51 5.23 -1.12 1.31
CA TYR A 51 4.56 -2.28 0.69
C TYR A 51 5.56 -3.36 0.27
N LEU A 52 6.70 -2.97 -0.32
CA LEU A 52 7.73 -3.92 -0.76
C LEU A 52 8.46 -4.62 0.40
N LYS A 53 8.55 -3.97 1.57
CA LYS A 53 9.15 -4.54 2.78
C LYS A 53 8.19 -5.41 3.59
N ASP A 54 6.91 -5.50 3.22
CA ASP A 54 5.94 -6.29 3.99
C ASP A 54 6.35 -7.78 3.98
N ASN A 55 6.65 -8.31 5.17
CA ASN A 55 7.03 -9.71 5.37
C ASN A 55 6.03 -10.43 6.29
N VAL A 56 4.88 -9.82 6.57
CA VAL A 56 3.85 -10.38 7.44
C VAL A 56 2.63 -10.83 6.63
N LYS A 57 2.15 -10.03 5.68
CA LYS A 57 0.92 -10.28 4.90
C LYS A 57 1.20 -10.41 3.40
N ALA A 58 2.36 -9.98 2.92
CA ALA A 58 2.73 -10.13 1.51
C ALA A 58 2.71 -11.59 1.04
N ARG A 59 2.37 -11.76 -0.23
CA ARG A 59 2.38 -13.04 -0.95
C ARG A 59 3.08 -12.86 -2.28
N LEU A 60 3.99 -13.78 -2.59
CA LEU A 60 4.67 -13.86 -3.88
C LEU A 60 3.84 -14.71 -4.82
N MET A 61 3.42 -14.11 -5.93
CA MET A 61 2.83 -14.84 -7.06
C MET A 61 3.92 -15.69 -7.71
N GLN A 62 3.63 -16.97 -7.88
CA GLN A 62 4.48 -17.92 -8.59
C GLN A 62 4.11 -17.95 -10.08
N PRO A 63 4.98 -18.49 -10.96
CA PRO A 63 4.69 -18.61 -12.39
C PRO A 63 3.42 -19.41 -12.73
N ASP A 64 3.01 -20.33 -11.86
CA ASP A 64 1.79 -21.14 -12.00
C ASP A 64 0.53 -20.41 -11.52
N GLY A 65 0.64 -19.16 -11.07
CA GLY A 65 -0.45 -18.35 -10.53
C GLY A 65 -0.78 -18.63 -9.06
N SER A 66 -0.10 -19.57 -8.41
CA SER A 66 -0.24 -19.79 -6.97
C SER A 66 0.43 -18.67 -6.17
N TYR A 67 0.06 -18.55 -4.88
CA TYR A 67 0.57 -17.50 -4.01
C TYR A 67 1.19 -18.06 -2.73
N VAL A 68 2.48 -17.81 -2.55
CA VAL A 68 3.22 -18.20 -1.34
C VAL A 68 3.36 -17.00 -0.41
N ARG A 69 2.97 -17.16 0.86
CA ARG A 69 3.14 -16.11 1.86
C ARG A 69 4.63 -15.93 2.17
N ILE A 70 5.10 -14.68 2.18
CA ILE A 70 6.46 -14.35 2.62
C ILE A 70 6.59 -14.75 4.10
N LYS A 71 7.70 -15.43 4.43
CA LYS A 71 8.06 -15.76 5.81
C LYS A 71 9.28 -14.95 6.20
N PRO A 72 9.22 -14.16 7.28
CA PRO A 72 10.37 -13.41 7.77
C PRO A 72 11.43 -14.41 8.26
N LYS A 73 12.71 -14.06 8.08
CA LYS A 73 13.82 -14.84 8.63
C LYS A 73 13.86 -14.73 10.15
N SER A 74 14.51 -15.68 10.81
CA SER A 74 14.72 -15.60 12.27
C SER A 74 15.48 -14.31 12.61
N GLY A 75 14.96 -13.54 13.58
CA GLY A 75 15.51 -12.25 13.98
C GLY A 75 15.20 -11.07 13.05
N GLU A 76 14.52 -11.30 11.92
CA GLU A 76 14.12 -10.22 11.03
C GLU A 76 12.97 -9.39 11.64
N LYS A 77 13.06 -8.07 11.52
CA LYS A 77 11.98 -7.18 11.96
C LYS A 77 10.70 -7.50 11.19
N LEU A 78 9.62 -7.71 11.92
CA LEU A 78 8.29 -7.89 11.34
C LEU A 78 7.77 -6.56 10.80
N VAL A 79 7.43 -6.53 9.52
CA VAL A 79 6.88 -5.38 8.81
C VAL A 79 5.52 -5.76 8.23
N ARG A 80 4.46 -5.13 8.74
CA ARG A 80 3.11 -5.21 8.18
C ARG A 80 2.75 -3.84 7.61
N SER A 81 2.69 -3.74 6.29
CA SER A 81 2.49 -2.50 5.53
C SER A 81 1.37 -1.62 6.07
N GLN A 82 0.17 -2.18 6.27
CA GLN A 82 -0.98 -1.43 6.77
C GLN A 82 -0.73 -0.76 8.14
N ASN A 83 -0.06 -1.46 9.05
CA ASN A 83 0.22 -0.91 10.38
C ASN A 83 1.26 0.21 10.30
N GLU A 84 2.31 0.01 9.49
CA GLU A 84 3.36 1.02 9.26
C GLU A 84 2.79 2.28 8.59
N LEU A 85 1.97 2.14 7.54
CA LEU A 85 1.35 3.28 6.85
C LEU A 85 0.42 4.08 7.77
N ILE A 86 -0.33 3.40 8.64
CA ILE A 86 -1.15 4.07 9.67
C ILE A 86 -0.26 4.86 10.65
N ALA A 87 0.87 4.28 11.08
CA ALA A 87 1.81 4.98 11.96
C ALA A 87 2.44 6.21 11.27
N ILE A 88 2.81 6.10 9.99
CA ILE A 88 3.32 7.22 9.19
C ILE A 88 2.28 8.34 9.09
N ALA A 89 1.02 8.00 8.77
CA ALA A 89 -0.06 8.98 8.70
C ALA A 89 -0.30 9.72 10.02
N ARG A 90 -0.24 9.01 11.16
CA ARG A 90 -0.37 9.61 12.49
C ARG A 90 0.76 10.58 12.81
N LYS A 91 2.01 10.21 12.49
CA LYS A 91 3.17 11.10 12.65
C LYS A 91 3.02 12.37 11.82
N GLY A 92 2.42 12.27 10.63
CA GLY A 92 2.08 13.41 9.77
C GLY A 92 0.88 14.26 10.22
N GLY A 93 0.32 14.03 11.41
CA GLY A 93 -0.74 14.87 11.99
C GLY A 93 -2.17 14.37 11.76
N VAL A 94 -2.38 13.20 11.15
CA VAL A 94 -3.73 12.61 11.03
C VAL A 94 -4.17 12.06 12.39
N LYS A 95 -5.19 12.69 13.00
CA LYS A 95 -5.78 12.23 14.26
C LYS A 95 -6.62 10.97 14.02
N SER A 96 -6.07 9.79 14.31
CA SER A 96 -6.78 8.51 14.25
C SER A 96 -6.37 7.60 15.42
N PRO A 97 -7.31 6.97 16.16
CA PRO A 97 -6.99 6.03 17.25
C PRO A 97 -6.21 4.80 16.76
N PRO A 98 -5.39 4.12 17.59
CA PRO A 98 -4.66 2.88 17.28
C PRO A 98 -5.47 1.87 16.44
N TYR A 99 -4.83 1.21 15.45
CA TYR A 99 -5.55 0.34 14.51
C TYR A 99 -6.22 -0.82 15.24
N GLU A 100 -5.50 -1.39 16.20
CA GLU A 100 -5.93 -2.47 17.07
C GLU A 100 -7.17 -2.05 17.90
N GLU A 101 -7.26 -0.79 18.32
CA GLU A 101 -8.43 -0.24 19.01
C GLU A 101 -9.63 -0.07 18.08
N LEU A 102 -9.41 0.43 16.86
CA LEU A 102 -10.46 0.59 15.85
C LEU A 102 -11.08 -0.76 15.46
N VAL A 103 -10.24 -1.77 15.20
CA VAL A 103 -10.69 -3.12 14.86
C VAL A 103 -11.44 -3.77 16.02
N ARG A 104 -10.94 -3.63 17.26
CA ARG A 104 -11.64 -4.14 18.47
C ARG A 104 -13.01 -3.49 18.66
N LYS A 105 -13.15 -2.19 18.43
CA LYS A 105 -14.46 -1.49 18.49
C LYS A 105 -15.45 -2.02 17.45
N ILE A 106 -14.99 -2.27 16.22
CA ILE A 106 -15.84 -2.84 15.15
C ILE A 106 -16.27 -4.28 15.50
N GLY A 107 -15.34 -5.09 16.03
CA GLY A 107 -15.63 -6.46 16.48
C GLY A 107 -16.69 -6.50 17.60
N LYS A 108 -16.59 -5.59 18.58
CA LYS A 108 -17.59 -5.48 19.66
C LYS A 108 -18.98 -5.06 19.16
N LYS A 109 -19.08 -4.16 18.17
CA LYS A 109 -20.37 -3.76 17.56
C LYS A 109 -21.08 -4.91 16.84
N LYS A 110 -20.34 -5.84 16.22
CA LYS A 110 -20.94 -7.03 15.57
C LYS A 110 -21.46 -8.08 16.57
N GLY A 111 -21.03 -8.05 17.83
CA GLY A 111 -21.47 -8.98 18.89
C GLY A 111 -22.72 -8.55 19.66
N SER A 112 -23.28 -7.37 19.38
CA SER A 112 -24.39 -6.77 20.16
C SER A 112 -25.77 -6.89 19.50
N LYS A 113 -25.91 -7.73 18.47
CA LYS A 113 -27.22 -8.14 17.94
C LYS A 113 -27.41 -9.64 18.13
N ARG A 114 -27.83 -10.02 19.33
CA ARG A 114 -28.62 -11.21 19.62
C ARG A 114 -29.63 -10.83 20.68
#